data_AF-A0A8S1S1B2-F1
#
_entry.id   AF-A0A8S1S1B2-F1
#
_cell.length_a   1.000
_cell.length_b   1.000
_cell.length_c   1.000
_cell.angle_alpha   90.00
_cell.angle_beta   90.00
_cell.angle_gamma   90.00
#
_symmetry.space_group_name_H-M   'P 1'
#
loop_
_entity.id
_entity.type
_entity.pdbx_description
1 polymer ?
#
loop_
_entity_poly.entity_id
_entity_poly.type
_entity_poly.pdbx_seq_one_letter_code
_entity_poly.pdbx_strand_id
1 'polypeptide(L)'
;MQYQNESEQLNRKQQLLKREIFDKGFDCQAFQDFMEQLKVNGGQDVNIWTYQELQEAISLFQTTNQPQMETIELDDVSCRQSEFDDHVQFEAAQNQYEQLPQIKQEQQQQNQKQQNQIVQNGMNEEIVAKPSVDNERFYQKVHLCKLQDKKMILTAKEINVQITKFEKIQGSMFSASYYIYIIDTEPIGWNVQRRYNDFVWLREVLNKMYPGRYIPPLPKKTVLKNDQELYLIKRMKFLEKFLQSLFQSELIRHDKWFYAFLSIKEEKDFKHIQKLSTQLSRVTKLEQIISLDGQVQLQINDNLVTYNQESTSLINSIDLSYKKLRKESKQLLLDFDQLSNTIYNMGQTCTDLYQFSNKFNQSISQGKISKLDILYISMNNMLVQWGNNLTAQIKIVQEELCSFFKFHHHSITSLKEFIKQKEQAQQEYEKFKSKLELKKHKLFAQQDFNRWEVPSIQIKALQDSNLTQNREVCLAIMLPQETTLQEELKNIFAFYNYQQFSEVNSHLEKTVTAFSEHFIKFCSQQKEMLAEQKLVWDKSIVNFNNLHYPQQIILKKT
;
A
#
# COMPACT_ATOMS: atom_id res chain seq x y z
N MET A 1 -49.28 1.43 3.42
CA MET A 1 -49.49 1.17 4.86
C MET A 1 -48.29 0.47 5.52
N GLN A 2 -47.69 -0.60 4.96
CA GLN A 2 -46.50 -1.24 5.57
C GLN A 2 -45.26 -0.31 5.70
N TYR A 3 -44.93 0.47 4.66
CA TYR A 3 -43.78 1.41 4.69
C TYR A 3 -43.90 2.53 5.74
N GLN A 4 -45.10 2.99 6.06
CA GLN A 4 -45.31 4.02 7.10
C GLN A 4 -45.08 3.44 8.51
N ASN A 5 -45.42 2.16 8.71
CA ASN A 5 -45.31 1.48 10.00
C ASN A 5 -43.84 1.13 10.34
N GLU A 6 -43.04 0.72 9.33
CA GLU A 6 -41.60 0.48 9.50
C GLU A 6 -40.81 1.77 9.80
N SER A 7 -41.15 2.87 9.14
CA SER A 7 -40.54 4.18 9.40
C SER A 7 -40.86 4.72 10.80
N GLU A 8 -42.06 4.47 11.32
CA GLU A 8 -42.45 4.87 12.67
C GLU A 8 -41.72 4.04 13.73
N GLN A 9 -41.56 2.73 13.50
CA GLN A 9 -40.80 1.85 14.41
C GLN A 9 -39.32 2.20 14.47
N LEU A 10 -38.70 2.55 13.33
CA LEU A 10 -37.29 2.99 13.31
C LEU A 10 -37.10 4.28 14.09
N ASN A 11 -37.99 5.27 13.92
CA ASN A 11 -37.92 6.53 14.65
C ASN A 11 -38.02 6.32 16.16
N ARG A 12 -38.92 5.44 16.63
CA ARG A 12 -39.01 5.07 18.05
C ARG A 12 -37.72 4.45 18.58
N LYS A 13 -37.07 3.55 17.84
CA LYS A 13 -35.78 2.94 18.21
C LYS A 13 -34.65 3.97 18.27
N GLN A 14 -34.63 4.93 17.34
CA GLN A 14 -33.62 6.00 17.31
C GLN A 14 -33.80 6.99 18.47
N GLN A 15 -35.03 7.35 18.80
CA GLN A 15 -35.33 8.18 19.98
C GLN A 15 -34.92 7.49 21.28
N LEU A 16 -35.12 6.17 21.37
CA LEU A 16 -34.68 5.36 22.49
C LEU A 16 -33.15 5.40 22.65
N LEU A 17 -32.39 5.20 21.56
CA LEU A 17 -30.93 5.25 21.61
C LEU A 17 -30.39 6.63 21.98
N LYS A 18 -30.98 7.69 21.44
CA LYS A 18 -30.62 9.06 21.82
C LYS A 18 -30.85 9.29 23.32
N ARG A 19 -32.03 8.93 23.82
CA ARG A 19 -32.40 9.17 25.22
C ARG A 19 -31.59 8.33 26.21
N GLU A 20 -31.30 7.07 25.87
CA GLU A 20 -30.73 6.12 26.83
C GLU A 20 -29.20 5.99 26.75
N ILE A 21 -28.58 6.31 25.62
CA ILE A 21 -27.12 6.22 25.45
C ILE A 21 -26.51 7.61 25.37
N PHE A 22 -26.94 8.41 24.38
CA PHE A 22 -26.33 9.73 24.12
C PHE A 22 -26.63 10.75 25.23
N ASP A 23 -27.91 10.97 25.55
CA ASP A 23 -28.33 11.99 26.53
C ASP A 23 -27.92 11.61 27.97
N LYS A 24 -27.66 10.32 28.24
CA LYS A 24 -27.17 9.81 29.52
C LYS A 24 -25.63 9.77 29.62
N GLY A 25 -24.90 10.26 28.61
CA GLY A 25 -23.44 10.39 28.66
C GLY A 25 -22.68 9.08 28.51
N PHE A 26 -23.29 8.04 27.95
CA PHE A 26 -22.60 6.80 27.63
C PHE A 26 -21.83 6.92 26.32
N ASP A 27 -20.67 6.25 26.24
CA ASP A 27 -19.86 6.22 25.02
C ASP A 27 -20.63 5.54 23.88
N CYS A 28 -21.03 6.36 22.90
CA CYS A 28 -21.81 5.90 21.75
C CYS A 28 -21.05 4.92 20.86
N GLN A 29 -19.71 5.01 20.80
CA GLN A 29 -18.89 4.09 20.01
C GLN A 29 -18.76 2.75 20.73
N ALA A 30 -18.52 2.77 22.05
CA ALA A 30 -18.50 1.54 22.85
C ALA A 30 -19.85 0.80 22.78
N PHE A 31 -20.97 1.53 22.75
CA PHE A 31 -22.28 0.93 22.55
C PHE A 31 -22.46 0.33 21.14
N GLN A 32 -21.96 0.98 20.09
CA GLN A 32 -22.00 0.44 18.73
C GLN A 32 -21.18 -0.85 18.58
N ASP A 33 -19.99 -0.87 19.17
CA ASP A 33 -19.11 -2.05 19.16
C ASP A 33 -19.75 -3.20 19.95
N PHE A 34 -20.42 -2.90 21.07
CA PHE A 34 -21.20 -3.87 21.85
C PHE A 34 -22.37 -4.46 21.05
N MET A 35 -23.11 -3.65 20.30
CA MET A 35 -24.18 -4.14 19.42
C MET A 35 -23.64 -5.04 18.29
N GLU A 36 -22.47 -4.74 17.74
CA GLU A 36 -21.83 -5.57 16.70
C GLU A 36 -21.36 -6.93 17.24
N GLN A 37 -20.96 -7.01 18.51
CA GLN A 37 -20.65 -8.28 19.17
C GLN A 37 -21.88 -9.15 19.40
N LEU A 38 -23.05 -8.54 19.67
CA LEU A 38 -24.31 -9.26 19.87
C LEU A 38 -24.92 -9.79 18.56
N LYS A 39 -24.71 -9.10 17.42
CA LYS A 39 -25.15 -9.54 16.09
C LYS A 39 -24.04 -9.37 15.05
N VAL A 40 -23.27 -10.45 14.82
CA VAL A 40 -22.20 -10.50 13.82
C VAL A 40 -22.80 -10.32 12.41
N ASN A 41 -22.29 -9.35 11.64
CA ASN A 41 -22.78 -8.88 10.34
C ASN A 41 -24.01 -7.96 10.40
N GLY A 42 -23.81 -6.73 10.88
CA GLY A 42 -24.81 -5.67 10.78
C GLY A 42 -25.47 -5.27 12.10
N GLY A 43 -24.95 -5.68 13.26
CA GLY A 43 -25.41 -5.23 14.58
C GLY A 43 -25.49 -3.71 14.76
N GLN A 44 -24.74 -2.93 13.97
CA GLN A 44 -24.82 -1.46 13.94
C GLN A 44 -26.07 -0.93 13.21
N ASP A 45 -26.77 -1.76 12.43
CA ASP A 45 -28.01 -1.39 11.74
C ASP A 45 -29.21 -1.55 12.69
N VAL A 46 -29.77 -0.43 13.14
CA VAL A 46 -30.93 -0.40 14.05
C VAL A 46 -32.17 -1.10 13.44
N ASN A 47 -32.24 -1.26 12.11
CA ASN A 47 -33.35 -1.95 11.46
C ASN A 47 -33.40 -3.45 11.76
N ILE A 48 -32.26 -4.08 12.07
CA ILE A 48 -32.19 -5.51 12.37
C ILE A 48 -32.49 -5.84 13.83
N TRP A 49 -32.78 -4.84 14.66
CA TRP A 49 -33.16 -4.99 16.08
C TRP A 49 -34.66 -4.82 16.26
N THR A 50 -35.32 -5.68 17.04
CA THR A 50 -36.67 -5.34 17.54
C THR A 50 -36.57 -4.25 18.61
N TYR A 51 -37.66 -3.53 18.88
CA TYR A 51 -37.64 -2.49 19.92
C TYR A 51 -37.30 -3.08 21.30
N GLN A 52 -37.79 -4.28 21.59
CA GLN A 52 -37.53 -4.99 22.84
C GLN A 52 -36.08 -5.48 22.94
N GLU A 53 -35.53 -6.10 21.88
CA GLU A 53 -34.12 -6.51 21.84
C GLU A 53 -33.18 -5.31 22.06
N LEU A 54 -33.53 -4.15 21.50
CA LEU A 54 -32.74 -2.94 21.65
C LEU A 54 -32.79 -2.41 23.09
N GLN A 55 -33.94 -2.48 23.77
CA GLN A 55 -34.06 -2.13 25.19
C GLN A 55 -33.22 -3.04 26.08
N GLU A 56 -33.23 -4.35 25.81
CA GLU A 56 -32.43 -5.34 26.54
C GLU A 56 -30.93 -5.10 26.34
N ALA A 57 -30.49 -4.84 25.10
CA ALA A 57 -29.10 -4.50 24.80
C ALA A 57 -28.64 -3.21 25.48
N ILE A 58 -29.48 -2.17 25.48
CA ILE A 58 -29.21 -0.91 26.21
C ILE A 58 -29.07 -1.18 27.71
N SER A 59 -30.01 -1.92 28.30
CA SER A 59 -29.97 -2.23 29.73
C SER A 59 -28.72 -3.03 30.10
N LEU A 60 -28.32 -4.00 29.28
CA LEU A 60 -27.11 -4.79 29.51
C LEU A 60 -25.85 -3.95 29.39
N PHE A 61 -25.80 -3.02 28.44
CA PHE A 61 -24.67 -2.12 28.29
C PHE A 61 -24.54 -1.13 29.44
N GLN A 62 -25.67 -0.59 29.92
CA GLN A 62 -25.72 0.36 31.04
C GLN A 62 -25.32 -0.29 32.38
N THR A 63 -25.47 -1.61 32.54
CA THR A 63 -25.01 -2.30 33.76
C THR A 63 -23.52 -2.62 33.74
N THR A 64 -22.91 -2.72 32.55
CA THR A 64 -21.49 -3.08 32.40
C THR A 64 -20.56 -1.90 32.12
N ASN A 65 -21.09 -0.72 31.82
CA ASN A 65 -20.31 0.47 31.47
C ASN A 65 -20.72 1.68 32.32
N GLN A 66 -19.80 2.61 32.56
CA GLN A 66 -20.09 3.85 33.27
C GLN A 66 -20.24 5.04 32.30
N PRO A 67 -21.13 6.01 32.57
CA PRO A 67 -21.18 7.27 31.83
C PRO A 67 -19.85 8.02 31.96
N GLN A 68 -19.35 8.60 30.87
CA GLN A 68 -18.13 9.39 30.91
C GLN A 68 -18.44 10.74 31.57
N MET A 69 -17.92 10.98 32.80
CA MET A 69 -17.74 12.35 33.28
C MET A 69 -16.58 12.98 32.50
N GLU A 70 -16.77 14.21 32.02
CA GLU A 70 -15.70 15.00 31.41
C GLU A 70 -14.57 15.22 32.43
N THR A 71 -13.53 14.37 32.35
CA THR A 71 -12.20 14.67 32.85
C THR A 71 -11.27 14.82 31.66
N ILE A 72 -10.82 16.05 31.45
CA ILE A 72 -9.73 16.40 30.54
C ILE A 72 -8.45 15.78 31.15
N GLU A 73 -8.06 14.60 30.68
CA GLU A 73 -6.71 14.09 30.88
C GLU A 73 -5.87 14.43 29.64
N LEU A 74 -5.01 15.43 29.85
CA LEU A 74 -3.83 15.70 29.05
C LEU A 74 -2.80 14.63 29.39
N ASP A 75 -2.51 13.71 28.46
CA ASP A 75 -1.24 13.00 28.39
C ASP A 75 -1.07 12.39 26.98
N ASP A 76 -0.17 12.99 26.19
CA ASP A 76 1.10 12.33 25.82
C ASP A 76 2.04 13.39 25.18
N VAL A 77 2.48 14.33 26.02
CA VAL A 77 3.68 15.15 25.78
C VAL A 77 4.76 14.60 26.70
N SER A 78 5.58 13.70 26.19
CA SER A 78 6.85 13.35 26.83
C SER A 78 7.82 12.80 25.80
N CYS A 79 8.56 13.70 25.14
CA CYS A 79 9.85 13.35 24.58
C CYS A 79 10.77 14.57 24.62
N ARG A 80 11.32 14.82 25.81
CA ARG A 80 12.61 15.49 25.99
C ARG A 80 13.25 14.98 27.28
N GLN A 81 14.20 14.06 27.14
CA GLN A 81 15.45 14.16 27.89
C GLN A 81 16.59 13.86 26.92
N SER A 82 17.46 14.85 26.80
CA SER A 82 18.73 14.84 26.12
C SER A 82 19.74 14.00 26.89
N GLU A 83 20.50 13.16 26.20
CA GLU A 83 21.92 12.98 26.52
C GLU A 83 22.71 13.11 25.22
N PHE A 84 23.57 14.12 25.23
CA PHE A 84 24.73 14.23 24.34
C PHE A 84 25.71 13.14 24.78
N ASP A 85 26.10 12.27 23.86
CA ASP A 85 27.50 11.89 23.63
C ASP A 85 27.56 10.98 22.39
N ASP A 86 28.20 11.50 21.34
CA ASP A 86 29.22 10.78 20.57
C ASP A 86 29.64 11.65 19.38
N HIS A 87 30.78 12.31 19.55
CA HIS A 87 31.64 12.68 18.45
C HIS A 87 32.14 11.40 17.75
N VAL A 88 32.46 11.54 16.46
CA VAL A 88 33.06 10.54 15.54
C VAL A 88 32.02 9.80 14.69
N GLN A 89 31.65 10.39 13.55
CA GLN A 89 31.46 9.71 12.25
C GLN A 89 31.09 10.71 11.15
N PHE A 90 32.03 11.58 10.76
CA PHE A 90 31.88 12.43 9.56
C PHE A 90 32.97 12.21 8.50
N GLU A 91 33.95 11.35 8.75
CA GLU A 91 35.02 11.04 7.78
C GLU A 91 34.71 9.82 6.87
N ALA A 92 33.73 8.97 7.22
CA ALA A 92 33.40 7.78 6.42
C ALA A 92 32.54 8.08 5.17
N ALA A 93 31.83 9.22 5.13
CA ALA A 93 30.88 9.53 4.06
C ALA A 93 31.55 10.05 2.77
N GLN A 94 32.76 10.62 2.86
CA GLN A 94 33.46 11.14 1.68
C GLN A 94 34.07 10.01 0.81
N ASN A 95 34.43 8.86 1.40
CA ASN A 95 35.02 7.73 0.66
C ASN A 95 34.01 6.89 -0.14
N GLN A 96 32.70 7.04 0.10
CA GLN A 96 31.66 6.27 -0.64
C GLN A 96 31.30 6.87 -2.00
N TYR A 97 31.50 8.18 -2.20
CA TYR A 97 31.17 8.83 -3.47
C TYR A 97 32.15 8.47 -4.61
N GLU A 98 33.37 8.03 -4.28
CA GLU A 98 34.37 7.59 -5.27
C GLU A 98 34.19 6.14 -5.78
N GLN A 99 33.35 5.32 -5.13
CA GLN A 99 33.19 3.88 -5.49
C GLN A 99 32.01 3.59 -6.45
N LEU A 100 31.10 4.55 -6.68
CA LEU A 100 29.95 4.38 -7.59
C LEU A 100 30.30 4.04 -9.06
N PRO A 101 31.41 4.56 -9.65
CA PRO A 101 31.80 4.19 -11.02
C PRO A 101 32.34 2.75 -11.12
N GLN A 102 33.02 2.24 -10.08
CA GLN A 102 33.61 0.89 -10.08
C GLN A 102 32.54 -0.20 -9.93
N ILE A 103 31.54 0.02 -9.06
CA ILE A 103 30.40 -0.91 -8.88
C ILE A 103 29.58 -1.06 -10.17
N LYS A 104 29.42 0.03 -10.96
CA LYS A 104 28.73 -0.03 -12.26
C LYS A 104 29.47 -0.89 -13.29
N GLN A 105 30.81 -0.84 -13.31
CA GLN A 105 31.62 -1.61 -14.27
C GLN A 105 31.63 -3.11 -13.92
N GLU A 106 31.71 -3.46 -12.63
CA GLU A 106 31.64 -4.86 -12.18
C GLU A 106 30.24 -5.47 -12.38
N GLN A 107 29.17 -4.72 -12.10
CA GLN A 107 27.80 -5.17 -12.33
C GLN A 107 27.46 -5.30 -13.83
N GLN A 108 27.98 -4.43 -14.70
CA GLN A 108 27.81 -4.57 -16.15
C GLN A 108 28.55 -5.79 -16.71
N GLN A 109 29.74 -6.11 -16.20
CA GLN A 109 30.45 -7.33 -16.61
C GLN A 109 29.80 -8.61 -16.08
N GLN A 110 29.20 -8.60 -14.90
CA GLN A 110 28.45 -9.74 -14.36
C GLN A 110 27.11 -9.94 -15.09
N ASN A 111 26.38 -8.87 -15.40
CA ASN A 111 25.12 -8.94 -16.16
C ASN A 111 25.35 -9.38 -17.62
N GLN A 112 26.43 -8.94 -18.27
CA GLN A 112 26.80 -9.44 -19.61
C GLN A 112 27.22 -10.93 -19.58
N LYS A 113 27.88 -11.40 -18.52
CA LYS A 113 28.20 -12.83 -18.35
C LYS A 113 26.94 -13.69 -18.10
N GLN A 114 25.97 -13.20 -17.32
CA GLN A 114 24.69 -13.88 -17.12
C GLN A 114 23.80 -13.87 -18.37
N GLN A 115 23.69 -12.75 -19.10
CA GLN A 115 22.96 -12.71 -20.37
C GLN A 115 23.59 -13.62 -21.43
N ASN A 116 24.92 -13.70 -21.52
CA ASN A 116 25.59 -14.61 -22.45
C ASN A 116 25.42 -16.09 -22.08
N GLN A 117 25.27 -16.44 -20.79
CA GLN A 117 24.92 -17.80 -20.35
C GLN A 117 23.46 -18.16 -20.67
N ILE A 118 22.52 -17.21 -20.55
CA ILE A 118 21.11 -17.42 -20.91
C ILE A 118 20.95 -17.59 -22.43
N VAL A 119 21.71 -16.85 -23.24
CA VAL A 119 21.68 -16.94 -24.71
C VAL A 119 22.38 -18.21 -25.24
N GLN A 120 23.44 -18.70 -24.58
CA GLN A 120 24.07 -19.99 -24.94
C GLN A 120 23.22 -21.20 -24.56
N ASN A 121 22.45 -21.14 -23.47
CA ASN A 121 21.53 -22.21 -23.08
C ASN A 121 20.23 -22.21 -23.91
N GLY A 122 19.89 -21.10 -24.58
CA GLY A 122 18.70 -20.99 -25.43
C GLY A 122 18.85 -21.47 -26.88
N MET A 123 20.05 -21.84 -27.33
CA MET A 123 20.31 -22.23 -28.73
C MET A 123 20.73 -23.69 -28.94
N ASN A 124 20.85 -24.52 -27.90
CA ASN A 124 21.32 -25.90 -28.00
C ASN A 124 20.35 -26.94 -27.36
N GLU A 125 19.06 -26.87 -27.66
CA GLU A 125 18.13 -27.98 -27.39
C GLU A 125 17.34 -28.37 -28.64
N GLU A 126 18.05 -28.92 -29.64
CA GLU A 126 17.42 -29.83 -30.60
C GLU A 126 17.29 -31.23 -29.98
N ILE A 127 16.04 -31.55 -29.64
CA ILE A 127 15.39 -32.86 -29.50
C ILE A 127 16.27 -34.08 -29.79
N VAL A 128 16.75 -34.75 -28.73
CA VAL A 128 16.79 -36.22 -28.65
C VAL A 128 16.51 -36.65 -27.21
N ALA A 129 15.24 -36.92 -26.91
CA ALA A 129 14.84 -37.48 -25.63
C ALA A 129 15.34 -38.94 -25.50
N LYS A 130 16.31 -39.16 -24.62
CA LYS A 130 16.53 -40.46 -23.96
C LYS A 130 15.96 -40.38 -22.55
N PRO A 131 15.19 -41.37 -22.08
CA PRO A 131 14.68 -41.38 -20.71
C PRO A 131 15.82 -41.81 -19.79
N SER A 132 16.39 -40.87 -19.04
CA SER A 132 17.37 -41.16 -18.00
C SER A 132 16.99 -40.45 -16.70
N VAL A 133 16.66 -41.27 -15.70
CA VAL A 133 16.68 -41.03 -14.25
C VAL A 133 16.03 -39.72 -13.78
N ASP A 134 14.87 -39.85 -13.15
CA ASP A 134 14.13 -38.77 -12.48
C ASP A 134 15.02 -37.90 -11.58
N ASN A 135 15.38 -36.71 -12.06
CA ASN A 135 15.83 -35.62 -11.21
C ASN A 135 14.59 -35.00 -10.55
N GLU A 136 14.14 -35.56 -9.42
CA GLU A 136 13.02 -35.01 -8.62
C GLU A 136 13.17 -33.51 -8.28
N ARG A 137 14.38 -32.95 -8.42
CA ARG A 137 14.71 -31.54 -8.14
C ARG A 137 14.37 -30.56 -9.27
N PHE A 138 14.05 -31.02 -10.47
CA PHE A 138 13.71 -30.16 -11.60
C PHE A 138 12.33 -30.52 -12.16
N TYR A 139 11.38 -29.60 -12.04
CA TYR A 139 10.03 -29.72 -12.57
C TYR A 139 9.71 -28.48 -13.38
N GLN A 140 9.33 -28.67 -14.64
CA GLN A 140 8.87 -27.58 -15.50
C GLN A 140 7.72 -28.06 -16.39
N LYS A 141 6.65 -27.28 -16.44
CA LYS A 141 5.47 -27.58 -17.26
C LYS A 141 4.75 -26.29 -17.62
N VAL A 142 4.16 -26.26 -18.82
CA VAL A 142 3.21 -25.22 -19.21
C VAL A 142 1.79 -25.74 -18.99
N HIS A 143 0.93 -24.92 -18.39
CA HIS A 143 -0.47 -25.25 -18.15
C HIS A 143 -1.37 -24.25 -18.87
N LEU A 144 -2.36 -24.73 -19.61
CA LEU A 144 -3.33 -23.89 -20.31
C LEU A 144 -4.35 -23.32 -19.31
N CYS A 145 -4.68 -22.05 -19.47
CA CYS A 145 -5.60 -21.34 -18.60
C CYS A 145 -6.46 -20.36 -19.41
N LYS A 146 -7.23 -19.50 -18.74
CA LYS A 146 -8.10 -18.53 -19.41
C LYS A 146 -7.28 -17.39 -20.01
N LEU A 147 -7.58 -17.05 -21.25
CA LEU A 147 -7.04 -15.88 -21.92
C LEU A 147 -7.75 -14.60 -21.43
N GLN A 148 -6.97 -13.55 -21.16
CA GLN A 148 -7.49 -12.22 -20.84
C GLN A 148 -8.00 -11.53 -22.11
N ASP A 149 -9.29 -11.19 -22.12
CA ASP A 149 -9.87 -10.38 -23.20
C ASP A 149 -9.29 -8.96 -23.16
N LYS A 150 -8.49 -8.61 -24.18
CA LYS A 150 -7.88 -7.28 -24.31
C LYS A 150 -8.92 -6.27 -24.79
N LYS A 151 -9.08 -5.19 -24.01
CA LYS A 151 -9.95 -4.06 -24.36
C LYS A 151 -9.14 -3.02 -25.12
N MET A 152 -9.37 -2.87 -26.42
CA MET A 152 -8.58 -1.99 -27.30
C MET A 152 -8.58 -0.51 -26.89
N ILE A 153 -9.67 -0.03 -26.29
CA ILE A 153 -9.71 1.34 -25.76
C ILE A 153 -8.66 1.58 -24.65
N LEU A 154 -8.19 0.51 -24.00
CA LEU A 154 -7.20 0.55 -22.93
C LEU A 154 -5.76 0.26 -23.41
N THR A 155 -5.55 0.05 -24.71
CA THR A 155 -4.20 -0.15 -25.28
C THR A 155 -3.61 1.12 -25.86
N ALA A 156 -4.36 2.23 -25.88
CA ALA A 156 -3.81 3.52 -26.28
C ALA A 156 -2.62 3.90 -25.38
N LYS A 157 -1.58 4.46 -25.99
CA LYS A 157 -0.46 5.05 -25.24
C LYS A 157 -1.01 6.26 -24.46
N GLU A 158 -0.44 6.50 -23.28
CA GLU A 158 -0.68 7.72 -22.47
C GLU A 158 -2.07 7.84 -21.79
N ILE A 159 -2.73 6.72 -21.48
CA ILE A 159 -3.93 6.80 -20.62
C ILE A 159 -3.52 7.11 -19.18
N ASN A 160 -4.05 8.20 -18.63
CA ASN A 160 -3.84 8.60 -17.24
C ASN A 160 -5.13 8.41 -16.43
N VAL A 161 -4.99 7.80 -15.25
CA VAL A 161 -6.07 7.66 -14.26
C VAL A 161 -5.71 8.50 -13.05
N GLN A 162 -6.54 9.49 -12.75
CA GLN A 162 -6.31 10.45 -11.67
C GLN A 162 -7.58 10.68 -10.85
N ILE A 163 -7.41 11.06 -9.59
CA ILE A 163 -8.50 11.47 -8.72
C ILE A 163 -8.43 12.98 -8.56
N THR A 164 -9.33 13.69 -9.24
CA THR A 164 -9.24 15.15 -9.36
C THR A 164 -9.73 15.89 -8.12
N LYS A 165 -10.73 15.34 -7.42
CA LYS A 165 -11.23 15.89 -6.15
C LYS A 165 -11.99 14.84 -5.33
N PHE A 166 -12.25 15.20 -4.08
CA PHE A 166 -13.22 14.50 -3.23
C PHE A 166 -14.35 15.44 -2.81
N GLU A 167 -15.55 14.91 -2.63
CA GLU A 167 -16.73 15.67 -2.23
C GLU A 167 -17.46 14.95 -1.10
N LYS A 168 -18.00 15.73 -0.15
CA LYS A 168 -18.83 15.19 0.92
C LYS A 168 -20.28 15.12 0.44
N ILE A 169 -20.81 13.92 0.31
CA ILE A 169 -22.23 13.71 0.13
C ILE A 169 -22.88 13.75 1.51
N GLN A 170 -23.71 14.77 1.73
CA GLN A 170 -24.49 14.85 2.95
C GLN A 170 -25.45 13.67 3.02
N GLY A 171 -25.46 13.05 4.18
CA GLY A 171 -26.43 12.04 4.51
C GLY A 171 -27.84 12.63 4.49
N SER A 172 -28.81 11.86 4.03
CA SER A 172 -30.21 12.18 4.30
C SER A 172 -30.53 11.82 5.75
N MET A 173 -31.78 12.04 6.19
CA MET A 173 -32.26 11.72 7.53
C MET A 173 -31.97 10.26 7.98
N PHE A 174 -31.68 9.36 7.04
CA PHE A 174 -31.42 7.93 7.26
C PHE A 174 -30.09 7.40 6.71
N SER A 175 -29.20 8.25 6.20
CA SER A 175 -27.88 7.81 5.72
C SER A 175 -26.78 8.64 6.37
N ALA A 176 -25.69 7.99 6.80
CA ALA A 176 -24.52 8.73 7.23
C ALA A 176 -23.93 9.49 6.03
N SER A 177 -23.41 10.70 6.26
CA SER A 177 -22.64 11.39 5.24
C SER A 177 -21.41 10.57 4.86
N TYR A 178 -21.06 10.56 3.57
CA TYR A 178 -19.89 9.85 3.07
C TYR A 178 -19.14 10.70 2.07
N TYR A 179 -17.88 10.33 1.82
CA TYR A 179 -17.05 11.00 0.82
C TYR A 179 -17.00 10.19 -0.47
N ILE A 180 -17.14 10.89 -1.58
CA ILE A 180 -16.89 10.38 -2.93
C ILE A 180 -15.59 10.97 -3.47
N TYR A 181 -14.99 10.23 -4.38
CA TYR A 181 -13.79 10.58 -5.14
C TYR A 181 -14.18 10.63 -6.61
N ILE A 182 -13.81 11.73 -7.28
CA ILE A 182 -14.06 11.91 -8.71
C ILE A 182 -12.83 11.43 -9.47
N ILE A 183 -13.02 10.41 -10.28
CA ILE A 183 -11.97 9.73 -11.03
C ILE A 183 -12.10 10.10 -12.49
N ASP A 184 -11.03 10.66 -13.04
CA ASP A 184 -10.91 11.00 -14.46
C ASP A 184 -9.95 10.03 -15.14
N THR A 185 -10.37 9.52 -16.30
CA THR A 185 -9.56 8.68 -17.19
C THR A 185 -9.39 9.38 -18.53
N GLU A 186 -8.23 9.99 -18.73
CA GLU A 186 -7.89 10.72 -19.97
C GLU A 186 -6.98 9.86 -20.86
N PRO A 187 -7.04 9.99 -22.20
CA PRO A 187 -7.95 10.84 -22.98
C PRO A 187 -9.32 10.20 -23.25
N ILE A 188 -9.63 9.06 -22.62
CA ILE A 188 -10.86 8.30 -22.85
C ILE A 188 -12.12 9.12 -22.49
N GLY A 189 -12.01 10.05 -21.54
CA GLY A 189 -13.09 10.93 -21.12
C GLY A 189 -14.07 10.28 -20.13
N TRP A 190 -13.66 9.19 -19.46
CA TRP A 190 -14.47 8.67 -18.36
C TRP A 190 -14.31 9.54 -17.11
N ASN A 191 -15.45 9.94 -16.55
CA ASN A 191 -15.56 10.66 -15.29
C ASN A 191 -16.58 9.92 -14.42
N VAL A 192 -16.11 9.33 -13.33
CA VAL A 192 -16.94 8.49 -12.43
C VAL A 192 -16.75 8.87 -10.97
N GLN A 193 -17.78 8.60 -10.17
CA GLN A 193 -17.78 8.86 -8.73
C GLN A 193 -17.67 7.54 -7.97
N ARG A 194 -16.73 7.43 -7.02
CA ARG A 194 -16.54 6.24 -6.20
C ARG A 194 -16.34 6.61 -4.74
N ARG A 195 -16.93 5.83 -3.83
CA ARG A 195 -16.65 5.95 -2.39
C ARG A 195 -15.51 5.01 -1.99
N TYR A 196 -14.89 5.25 -0.84
CA TYR A 196 -13.79 4.40 -0.33
C TYR A 196 -14.13 2.89 -0.32
N ASN A 197 -15.35 2.51 0.07
CA ASN A 197 -15.76 1.11 0.10
C ASN A 197 -15.84 0.47 -1.30
N ASP A 198 -15.97 1.25 -2.37
CA ASP A 198 -15.93 0.71 -3.73
C ASP A 198 -14.51 0.30 -4.11
N PHE A 199 -13.49 1.00 -3.61
CA PHE A 199 -12.09 0.59 -3.76
C PHE A 199 -11.81 -0.70 -2.97
N VAL A 200 -12.34 -0.81 -1.76
CA VAL A 200 -12.25 -2.05 -0.94
C VAL A 200 -12.85 -3.22 -1.71
N TRP A 201 -14.08 -3.05 -2.22
CA TRP A 201 -14.75 -4.04 -3.07
C TRP A 201 -13.89 -4.44 -4.27
N LEU A 202 -13.35 -3.47 -5.01
CA LEU A 202 -12.52 -3.74 -6.19
C LEU A 202 -11.29 -4.57 -5.81
N ARG A 203 -10.57 -4.17 -4.75
CA ARG A 203 -9.39 -4.92 -4.28
C ARG A 203 -9.75 -6.35 -3.85
N GLU A 204 -10.86 -6.55 -3.17
CA GLU A 204 -11.33 -7.88 -2.76
C GLU A 204 -11.65 -8.76 -3.97
N VAL A 205 -12.36 -8.23 -4.97
CA VAL A 205 -12.68 -8.96 -6.20
C VAL A 205 -11.41 -9.32 -6.96
N LEU A 206 -10.47 -8.39 -7.12
CA LEU A 206 -9.21 -8.65 -7.82
C LEU A 206 -8.37 -9.72 -7.10
N ASN A 207 -8.29 -9.69 -5.77
CA ASN A 207 -7.59 -10.73 -5.00
C ASN A 207 -8.23 -12.12 -5.15
N LYS A 208 -9.55 -12.20 -5.33
CA LYS A 208 -10.25 -13.48 -5.56
C LYS A 208 -10.00 -14.03 -6.97
N MET A 209 -9.93 -13.14 -7.96
CA MET A 209 -9.88 -13.48 -9.39
C MET A 209 -8.47 -13.71 -9.91
N TYR A 210 -7.47 -13.05 -9.33
CA TYR A 210 -6.08 -13.10 -9.78
C TYR A 210 -5.16 -13.61 -8.67
N PRO A 211 -5.32 -14.89 -8.25
CA PRO A 211 -4.38 -15.51 -7.33
C PRO A 211 -2.98 -15.48 -7.93
N GLY A 212 -1.99 -15.24 -7.08
CA GLY A 212 -0.62 -15.12 -7.52
C GLY A 212 -0.27 -13.81 -8.24
N ARG A 213 -1.12 -12.78 -8.22
CA ARG A 213 -0.75 -11.45 -8.73
C ARG A 213 -0.62 -10.45 -7.61
N TYR A 214 0.34 -9.53 -7.76
CA TYR A 214 0.44 -8.38 -6.87
C TYR A 214 -0.76 -7.44 -7.07
N ILE A 215 -1.56 -7.26 -6.01
CA ILE A 215 -2.63 -6.26 -5.96
C ILE A 215 -2.23 -5.16 -4.96
N PRO A 216 -2.12 -3.88 -5.37
CA PRO A 216 -1.65 -2.81 -4.49
C PRO A 216 -2.52 -2.66 -3.24
N PRO A 217 -1.96 -2.16 -2.13
CA PRO A 217 -2.69 -2.01 -0.89
C PRO A 217 -3.62 -0.78 -0.93
N LEU A 218 -4.62 -0.77 -0.05
CA LEU A 218 -5.47 0.39 0.20
C LEU A 218 -5.09 1.06 1.52
N PRO A 219 -5.26 2.39 1.66
CA PRO A 219 -5.02 3.04 2.94
C PRO A 219 -6.00 2.48 3.99
N LYS A 220 -5.53 2.21 5.22
CA LYS A 220 -6.39 1.67 6.29
C LYS A 220 -7.66 2.51 6.49
N LYS A 221 -8.76 1.84 6.83
CA LYS A 221 -10.00 2.51 7.27
C LYS A 221 -9.75 3.15 8.64
N THR A 222 -9.34 4.42 8.67
CA THR A 222 -9.15 5.17 9.91
C THR A 222 -10.44 5.90 10.30
N VAL A 223 -10.77 5.86 11.59
CA VAL A 223 -11.81 6.71 12.21
C VAL A 223 -11.25 8.13 12.27
N LEU A 224 -11.98 9.09 11.69
CA LEU A 224 -11.55 10.48 11.61
C LEU A 224 -11.58 11.12 13.01
N LYS A 225 -10.42 11.45 13.59
CA LYS A 225 -10.30 12.41 14.70
C LYS A 225 -9.29 13.49 14.28
N ASN A 226 -9.73 14.76 14.30
CA ASN A 226 -9.05 16.01 13.90
C ASN A 226 -8.42 16.03 12.47
N ASP A 227 -8.34 17.20 11.85
CA ASP A 227 -7.83 17.44 10.48
C ASP A 227 -8.44 16.55 9.37
N GLN A 228 -9.78 16.53 9.29
CA GLN A 228 -10.52 15.73 8.30
C GLN A 228 -10.03 15.97 6.86
N GLU A 229 -9.73 17.21 6.48
CA GLU A 229 -9.35 17.57 5.12
C GLU A 229 -7.96 17.04 4.74
N LEU A 230 -6.93 17.29 5.55
CA LEU A 230 -5.57 16.78 5.31
C LEU A 230 -5.54 15.25 5.23
N TYR A 231 -6.33 14.59 6.06
CA TYR A 231 -6.48 13.15 6.00
C TYR A 231 -7.13 12.69 4.67
N LEU A 232 -8.20 13.37 4.22
CA LEU A 232 -8.87 13.05 2.97
C LEU A 232 -7.97 13.28 1.76
N ILE A 233 -7.16 14.35 1.74
CA ILE A 233 -6.14 14.59 0.71
C ILE A 233 -5.13 13.44 0.69
N LYS A 234 -4.59 13.04 1.85
CA LYS A 234 -3.65 11.91 1.95
C LYS A 234 -4.27 10.60 1.46
N ARG A 235 -5.55 10.35 1.80
CA ARG A 235 -6.28 9.17 1.33
C ARG A 235 -6.49 9.24 -0.19
N MET A 236 -6.91 10.38 -0.73
CA MET A 236 -7.12 10.60 -2.16
C MET A 236 -5.86 10.27 -2.96
N LYS A 237 -4.71 10.86 -2.59
CA LYS A 237 -3.41 10.57 -3.24
C LYS A 237 -3.04 9.09 -3.17
N PHE A 238 -3.36 8.40 -2.07
CA PHE A 238 -3.10 6.97 -1.94
C PHE A 238 -4.01 6.13 -2.85
N LEU A 239 -5.30 6.47 -2.92
CA LEU A 239 -6.27 5.80 -3.80
C LEU A 239 -5.91 6.00 -5.28
N GLU A 240 -5.42 7.18 -5.65
CA GLU A 240 -4.93 7.44 -7.00
C GLU A 240 -3.75 6.53 -7.36
N LYS A 241 -2.73 6.43 -6.49
CA LYS A 241 -1.60 5.52 -6.68
C LYS A 241 -2.04 4.05 -6.80
N PHE A 242 -3.08 3.65 -6.05
CA PHE A 242 -3.68 2.32 -6.18
C PHE A 242 -4.24 2.11 -7.60
N LEU A 243 -5.04 3.06 -8.12
CA LEU A 243 -5.60 2.96 -9.47
C LEU A 243 -4.52 2.96 -10.56
N GLN A 244 -3.53 3.86 -10.45
CA GLN A 244 -2.42 3.94 -11.39
C GLN A 244 -1.62 2.63 -11.41
N SER A 245 -1.35 2.04 -10.25
CA SER A 245 -0.62 0.78 -10.15
C SER A 245 -1.41 -0.40 -10.74
N LEU A 246 -2.74 -0.46 -10.53
CA LEU A 246 -3.60 -1.43 -11.23
C LEU A 246 -3.57 -1.23 -12.74
N PHE A 247 -3.63 0.02 -13.19
CA PHE A 247 -3.65 0.37 -14.60
C PHE A 247 -2.32 0.09 -15.31
N GLN A 248 -1.19 0.13 -14.60
CA GLN A 248 0.14 -0.27 -15.10
C GLN A 248 0.27 -1.78 -15.31
N SER A 249 -0.54 -2.60 -14.65
CA SER A 249 -0.56 -4.04 -14.90
C SER A 249 -1.33 -4.32 -16.20
N GLU A 250 -0.65 -4.81 -17.23
CA GLU A 250 -1.28 -5.13 -18.53
C GLU A 250 -2.44 -6.13 -18.35
N LEU A 251 -2.27 -7.11 -17.45
CA LEU A 251 -3.32 -8.08 -17.14
C LEU A 251 -4.54 -7.42 -16.48
N ILE A 252 -4.32 -6.66 -15.41
CA ILE A 252 -5.42 -6.11 -14.59
C ILE A 252 -6.10 -4.93 -15.27
N ARG A 253 -5.39 -4.13 -16.08
CA ARG A 253 -6.03 -3.02 -16.81
C ARG A 253 -7.18 -3.50 -17.69
N HIS A 254 -7.06 -4.72 -18.22
CA HIS A 254 -8.09 -5.33 -19.07
C HIS A 254 -9.14 -6.12 -18.28
N ASP A 255 -9.07 -6.19 -16.95
CA ASP A 255 -10.07 -6.85 -16.12
C ASP A 255 -11.46 -6.21 -16.32
N LYS A 256 -12.51 -7.02 -16.21
CA LYS A 256 -13.89 -6.55 -16.38
C LYS A 256 -14.40 -5.72 -15.20
N TRP A 257 -13.97 -6.04 -13.98
CA TRP A 257 -14.39 -5.33 -12.77
C TRP A 257 -13.69 -3.98 -12.66
N PHE A 258 -12.40 -3.95 -12.97
CA PHE A 258 -11.64 -2.70 -13.03
C PHE A 258 -12.14 -1.80 -14.17
N TYR A 259 -12.42 -2.35 -15.36
CA TYR A 259 -13.05 -1.60 -16.44
C TYR A 259 -14.40 -1.00 -16.01
N ALA A 260 -15.28 -1.80 -15.40
CA ALA A 260 -16.57 -1.32 -14.91
C ALA A 260 -16.40 -0.23 -13.82
N PHE A 261 -15.40 -0.40 -12.95
CA PHE A 261 -15.05 0.58 -11.93
C PHE A 261 -14.65 1.93 -12.52
N LEU A 262 -13.95 1.98 -13.66
CA LEU A 262 -13.54 3.23 -14.30
C LEU A 262 -14.58 3.83 -15.26
N SER A 263 -15.48 3.02 -15.83
CA SER A 263 -16.35 3.45 -16.94
C SER A 263 -17.82 3.68 -16.56
N ILE A 264 -18.35 3.01 -15.53
CA ILE A 264 -19.78 3.10 -15.19
C ILE A 264 -20.05 4.38 -14.38
N LYS A 265 -20.78 5.32 -14.97
CA LYS A 265 -21.12 6.60 -14.32
C LYS A 265 -22.27 6.46 -13.32
N GLU A 266 -23.32 5.73 -13.69
CA GLU A 266 -24.54 5.62 -12.88
C GLU A 266 -24.36 4.68 -11.67
N GLU A 267 -24.67 5.19 -10.46
CA GLU A 267 -24.49 4.44 -9.20
C GLU A 267 -25.33 3.14 -9.17
N LYS A 268 -26.54 3.18 -9.73
CA LYS A 268 -27.45 2.03 -9.79
C LYS A 268 -26.84 0.87 -10.58
N ASP A 269 -26.26 1.17 -11.74
CA ASP A 269 -25.63 0.17 -12.61
C ASP A 269 -24.36 -0.37 -11.97
N PHE A 270 -23.58 0.50 -11.33
CA PHE A 270 -22.38 0.08 -10.60
C PHE A 270 -22.72 -0.87 -9.42
N LYS A 271 -23.80 -0.58 -8.66
CA LYS A 271 -24.30 -1.49 -7.62
C LYS A 271 -24.76 -2.84 -8.18
N HIS A 272 -25.33 -2.86 -9.39
CA HIS A 272 -25.68 -4.11 -10.04
C HIS A 272 -24.43 -4.95 -10.34
N ILE A 273 -23.36 -4.32 -10.86
CA ILE A 273 -22.06 -4.98 -11.04
C ILE A 273 -21.50 -5.50 -9.70
N GLN A 274 -21.53 -4.70 -8.63
CA GLN A 274 -21.10 -5.17 -7.29
C GLN A 274 -21.90 -6.40 -6.83
N LYS A 275 -23.22 -6.44 -7.08
CA LYS A 275 -24.06 -7.59 -6.76
C LYS A 275 -23.68 -8.84 -7.55
N LEU A 276 -23.31 -8.71 -8.83
CA LEU A 276 -22.85 -9.86 -9.64
C LEU A 276 -21.55 -10.46 -9.08
N SER A 277 -20.70 -9.66 -8.45
CA SER A 277 -19.44 -10.15 -7.86
C SER A 277 -19.62 -11.03 -6.62
N THR A 278 -20.80 -11.01 -5.98
CA THR A 278 -21.05 -11.82 -4.76
C THR A 278 -21.12 -13.31 -5.05
N GLN A 279 -21.40 -13.68 -6.30
CA GLN A 279 -21.42 -15.06 -6.77
C GLN A 279 -20.02 -15.60 -7.11
N LEU A 280 -18.99 -14.75 -7.06
CA LEU A 280 -17.62 -15.17 -7.37
C LEU A 280 -17.05 -16.01 -6.23
N SER A 281 -16.59 -17.20 -6.58
CA SER A 281 -15.67 -18.00 -5.77
C SER A 281 -14.22 -17.59 -6.03
N ARG A 282 -13.36 -17.84 -5.03
CA ARG A 282 -11.91 -17.70 -5.21
C ARG A 282 -11.43 -18.71 -6.26
N VAL A 283 -10.55 -18.28 -7.16
CA VAL A 283 -9.89 -19.18 -8.11
C VAL A 283 -8.96 -20.14 -7.36
N THR A 284 -9.22 -21.44 -7.48
CA THR A 284 -8.43 -22.49 -6.82
C THR A 284 -7.80 -23.47 -7.81
N LYS A 285 -8.32 -23.55 -9.04
CA LYS A 285 -7.82 -24.44 -10.08
C LYS A 285 -7.02 -23.70 -11.14
N LEU A 286 -6.01 -24.35 -11.71
CA LEU A 286 -5.10 -23.72 -12.67
C LEU A 286 -5.78 -23.34 -13.99
N GLU A 287 -6.72 -24.16 -14.47
CA GLU A 287 -7.48 -23.88 -15.70
C GLU A 287 -8.39 -22.64 -15.57
N GLN A 288 -8.63 -22.17 -14.34
CA GLN A 288 -9.43 -20.98 -14.05
C GLN A 288 -8.59 -19.70 -13.93
N ILE A 289 -7.26 -19.82 -13.83
CA ILE A 289 -6.34 -18.69 -13.80
C ILE A 289 -6.45 -17.90 -15.10
N ILE A 290 -6.22 -16.59 -15.03
CA ILE A 290 -6.27 -15.70 -16.19
C ILE A 290 -4.84 -15.22 -16.49
N SER A 291 -4.41 -15.36 -17.74
CA SER A 291 -3.14 -14.82 -18.24
C SER A 291 -3.31 -14.08 -19.58
N LEU A 292 -2.28 -13.37 -20.01
CA LEU A 292 -2.31 -12.58 -21.26
C LEU A 292 -2.22 -13.44 -22.52
N ASP A 293 -1.69 -14.66 -22.42
CA ASP A 293 -1.41 -15.58 -23.51
C ASP A 293 -2.16 -16.92 -23.38
N GLY A 294 -3.01 -17.08 -22.35
CA GLY A 294 -3.79 -18.30 -22.12
C GLY A 294 -3.00 -19.47 -21.57
N GLN A 295 -1.78 -19.22 -21.08
CA GLN A 295 -0.92 -20.22 -20.47
C GLN A 295 -0.20 -19.67 -19.22
N VAL A 296 0.19 -20.57 -18.32
CA VAL A 296 1.02 -20.27 -17.14
C VAL A 296 2.17 -21.25 -17.02
N GLN A 297 3.28 -20.76 -16.47
CA GLN A 297 4.48 -21.55 -16.20
C GLN A 297 4.39 -22.19 -14.81
N LEU A 298 4.71 -23.47 -14.75
CA LEU A 298 4.85 -24.24 -13.52
C LEU A 298 6.32 -24.61 -13.39
N GLN A 299 6.99 -24.19 -12.31
CA GLN A 299 8.42 -24.45 -12.17
C GLN A 299 8.86 -24.71 -10.73
N ILE A 300 9.65 -25.77 -10.53
CA ILE A 300 10.37 -26.08 -9.30
C ILE A 300 11.81 -26.44 -9.69
N ASN A 301 12.77 -25.68 -9.19
CA ASN A 301 14.19 -26.01 -9.30
C ASN A 301 14.97 -25.36 -8.14
N ASP A 302 16.16 -25.88 -7.86
CA ASP A 302 16.98 -25.44 -6.73
C ASP A 302 17.28 -23.93 -6.77
N ASN A 303 17.62 -23.38 -7.94
CA ASN A 303 17.90 -21.94 -8.10
C ASN A 303 16.69 -21.07 -7.76
N LEU A 304 15.50 -21.47 -8.22
CA LEU A 304 14.24 -20.77 -7.96
C LEU A 304 13.84 -20.87 -6.48
N VAL A 305 14.09 -22.01 -5.85
CA VAL A 305 13.87 -22.20 -4.41
C VAL A 305 14.80 -21.27 -3.62
N THR A 306 16.10 -21.24 -3.94
CA THR A 306 17.07 -20.33 -3.33
C THR A 306 16.67 -18.87 -3.54
N TYR A 307 16.31 -18.47 -4.77
CA TYR A 307 15.82 -17.12 -5.04
C TYR A 307 14.61 -16.78 -4.18
N ASN A 308 13.60 -17.66 -4.09
CA ASN A 308 12.39 -17.41 -3.33
C ASN A 308 12.68 -17.28 -1.82
N GLN A 309 13.63 -18.05 -1.28
CA GLN A 309 14.09 -17.93 0.10
C GLN A 309 14.78 -16.58 0.35
N GLU A 310 15.79 -16.25 -0.47
CA GLU A 310 16.57 -15.01 -0.33
C GLU A 310 15.72 -13.77 -0.57
N SER A 311 14.85 -13.79 -1.58
CA SER A 311 13.92 -12.69 -1.85
C SER A 311 12.93 -12.48 -0.70
N THR A 312 12.46 -13.55 -0.05
CA THR A 312 11.61 -13.42 1.15
C THR A 312 12.37 -12.74 2.30
N SER A 313 13.62 -13.12 2.53
CA SER A 313 14.50 -12.49 3.53
C SER A 313 14.73 -11.00 3.21
N LEU A 314 15.00 -10.69 1.94
CA LEU A 314 15.15 -9.32 1.45
C LEU A 314 13.88 -8.49 1.68
N ILE A 315 12.71 -9.00 1.30
CA ILE A 315 11.43 -8.28 1.48
C ILE A 315 11.14 -8.04 2.97
N ASN A 316 11.48 -8.97 3.86
CA ASN A 316 11.37 -8.76 5.30
C ASN A 316 12.30 -7.65 5.80
N SER A 317 13.53 -7.61 5.29
CA SER A 317 14.50 -6.55 5.62
C SER A 317 14.07 -5.18 5.08
N ILE A 318 13.54 -5.13 3.85
CA ILE A 318 12.98 -3.93 3.24
C ILE A 318 11.80 -3.40 4.06
N ASP A 319 10.90 -4.26 4.53
CA ASP A 319 9.77 -3.85 5.38
C ASP A 319 10.23 -3.09 6.63
N LEU A 320 11.24 -3.62 7.33
CA LEU A 320 11.82 -3.00 8.51
C LEU A 320 12.49 -1.66 8.17
N SER A 321 13.27 -1.62 7.10
CA SER A 321 13.96 -0.41 6.64
C SER A 321 13.00 0.68 6.19
N TYR A 322 11.95 0.33 5.44
CA TYR A 322 10.91 1.28 5.02
C TYR A 322 10.08 1.77 6.20
N LYS A 323 9.84 0.93 7.22
CA LYS A 323 9.24 1.36 8.48
C LYS A 323 10.10 2.39 9.20
N LYS A 324 11.44 2.20 9.22
CA LYS A 324 12.40 3.15 9.80
C LYS A 324 12.42 4.47 9.02
N LEU A 325 12.60 4.43 7.70
CA LEU A 325 12.56 5.61 6.82
C LEU A 325 11.26 6.41 6.94
N ARG A 326 10.11 5.72 7.08
CA ARG A 326 8.82 6.37 7.34
C ARG A 326 8.80 7.13 8.67
N LYS A 327 9.42 6.58 9.73
CA LYS A 327 9.49 7.26 11.03
C LYS A 327 10.43 8.48 10.96
N GLU A 328 11.61 8.31 10.38
CA GLU A 328 12.60 9.36 10.23
C GLU A 328 12.10 10.52 9.35
N SER A 329 11.45 10.21 8.23
CA SER A 329 10.82 11.26 7.40
C SER A 329 9.74 12.04 8.15
N LYS A 330 8.95 11.38 9.01
CA LYS A 330 7.98 12.06 9.87
C LYS A 330 8.68 12.93 10.92
N GLN A 331 9.78 12.46 11.51
CA GLN A 331 10.56 13.25 12.45
C GLN A 331 11.13 14.51 11.76
N LEU A 332 11.75 14.34 10.59
CA LEU A 332 12.27 15.46 9.80
C LEU A 332 11.20 16.52 9.50
N LEU A 333 9.96 16.09 9.21
CA LEU A 333 8.84 17.02 9.02
C LEU A 333 8.56 17.86 10.28
N LEU A 334 8.58 17.23 11.46
CA LEU A 334 8.37 17.92 12.74
C LEU A 334 9.53 18.86 13.06
N ASP A 335 10.77 18.47 12.72
CA ASP A 335 11.94 19.30 12.93
C ASP A 335 11.89 20.58 12.07
N PHE A 336 11.46 20.46 10.81
CA PHE A 336 11.22 21.63 9.94
C PHE A 336 10.12 22.55 10.47
N ASP A 337 9.02 21.97 10.98
CA ASP A 337 7.94 22.74 11.61
C ASP A 337 8.44 23.52 12.84
N GLN A 338 9.16 22.85 13.74
CA GLN A 338 9.75 23.49 14.93
C GLN A 338 10.75 24.59 14.56
N LEU A 339 11.60 24.34 13.55
CA LEU A 339 12.57 25.32 13.06
C LEU A 339 11.86 26.56 12.50
N SER A 340 10.84 26.36 11.65
CA SER A 340 10.03 27.44 11.08
C SER A 340 9.36 28.28 12.17
N ASN A 341 8.74 27.64 13.16
CA ASN A 341 8.10 28.31 14.28
C ASN A 341 9.08 29.16 15.09
N THR A 342 10.29 28.65 15.32
CA THR A 342 11.34 29.37 16.04
C THR A 342 11.77 30.63 15.28
N ILE A 343 11.93 30.53 13.96
CA ILE A 343 12.29 31.68 13.10
C ILE A 343 11.18 32.73 13.06
N TYR A 344 9.91 32.33 12.99
CA TYR A 344 8.80 33.28 13.08
C TYR A 344 8.76 34.00 14.42
N ASN A 345 9.01 33.29 15.53
CA ASN A 345 9.09 33.91 16.85
C ASN A 345 10.22 34.95 16.94
N MET A 346 11.37 34.67 16.32
CA MET A 346 12.44 35.68 16.21
C MET A 346 12.01 36.92 15.41
N GLY A 347 11.24 36.73 14.33
CA GLY A 347 10.66 37.83 13.56
C GLY A 347 9.69 38.67 14.40
N GLN A 348 8.84 38.01 15.19
CA GLN A 348 7.92 38.69 16.11
C GLN A 348 8.69 39.56 17.13
N THR A 349 9.77 39.04 17.72
CA THR A 349 10.64 39.84 18.59
C THR A 349 11.22 41.07 17.88
N CYS A 350 11.58 40.97 16.60
CA CYS A 350 12.03 42.12 15.80
C CYS A 350 10.90 43.14 15.58
N THR A 351 9.66 42.68 15.45
CA THR A 351 8.48 43.56 15.38
C THR A 351 8.29 44.33 16.69
N ASP A 352 8.46 43.67 17.83
CA ASP A 352 8.37 44.33 19.15
C ASP A 352 9.46 45.40 19.32
N LEU A 353 10.70 45.10 18.90
CA LEU A 353 11.80 46.06 18.87
C LEU A 353 11.50 47.29 18.00
N TYR A 354 10.90 47.09 16.83
CA TYR A 354 10.41 48.18 15.98
C TYR A 354 9.33 49.02 16.69
N GLN A 355 8.38 48.39 17.38
CA GLN A 355 7.34 49.12 18.11
C GLN A 355 7.93 49.99 19.23
N PHE A 356 8.90 49.47 19.98
CA PHE A 356 9.58 50.23 21.04
C PHE A 356 10.34 51.44 20.50
N SER A 357 11.13 51.25 19.43
CA SER A 357 11.92 52.31 18.80
C SER A 357 11.03 53.37 18.12
N ASN A 358 9.97 52.96 17.43
CA ASN A 358 9.00 53.87 16.84
C ASN A 358 8.28 54.71 17.91
N LYS A 359 7.82 54.08 19.00
CA LYS A 359 7.19 54.80 20.13
C LYS A 359 8.12 55.84 20.75
N PHE A 360 9.40 55.49 20.93
CA PHE A 360 10.43 56.43 21.38
C PHE A 360 10.59 57.60 20.39
N ASN A 361 10.75 57.32 19.10
CA ASN A 361 10.89 58.33 18.03
C ASN A 361 9.67 59.26 17.91
N GLN A 362 8.47 58.80 18.25
CA GLN A 362 7.25 59.61 18.28
C GLN A 362 7.14 60.51 19.51
N SER A 363 7.79 60.13 20.62
CA SER A 363 7.67 60.80 21.92
C SER A 363 8.67 61.95 22.10
N ILE A 364 9.61 62.13 21.16
CA ILE A 364 10.68 63.14 21.23
C ILE A 364 10.68 64.04 20.00
N SER A 365 11.12 65.28 20.16
CA SER A 365 11.23 66.27 19.06
C SER A 365 12.64 66.32 18.44
N GLN A 366 13.69 65.97 19.20
CA GLN A 366 15.08 65.93 18.76
C GLN A 366 15.72 64.58 19.12
N GLY A 367 16.77 64.18 18.38
CA GLY A 367 17.52 62.94 18.66
C GLY A 367 16.88 61.64 18.16
N LYS A 368 15.95 61.71 17.19
CA LYS A 368 15.31 60.52 16.59
C LYS A 368 16.33 59.60 15.92
N ILE A 369 16.12 58.29 16.01
CA ILE A 369 16.98 57.26 15.43
C ILE A 369 16.19 56.40 14.44
N SER A 370 15.70 57.00 13.35
CA SER A 370 14.88 56.29 12.35
C SER A 370 15.59 55.12 11.66
N LYS A 371 16.93 55.11 11.65
CA LYS A 371 17.71 53.96 11.15
C LYS A 371 17.51 52.69 11.98
N LEU A 372 17.22 52.84 13.28
CA LEU A 372 16.96 51.72 14.17
C LEU A 372 15.63 51.03 13.81
N ASP A 373 14.62 51.83 13.47
CA ASP A 373 13.32 51.34 12.98
C ASP A 373 13.51 50.52 11.68
N ILE A 374 14.27 51.06 10.72
CA ILE A 374 14.55 50.40 9.44
C ILE A 374 15.36 49.12 9.63
N LEU A 375 16.30 49.09 10.58
CA LEU A 375 17.06 47.89 10.95
C LEU A 375 16.12 46.77 11.43
N TYR A 376 15.25 47.06 12.40
CA TYR A 376 14.34 46.06 12.95
C TYR A 376 13.32 45.56 11.92
N ILE A 377 12.81 46.44 11.06
CA ILE A 377 11.96 46.05 9.93
C ILE A 377 12.73 45.12 8.98
N SER A 378 13.99 45.45 8.65
CA SER A 378 14.82 44.64 7.75
C SER A 378 15.11 43.26 8.34
N MET A 379 15.39 43.18 9.64
CA MET A 379 15.57 41.91 10.38
C MET A 379 14.29 41.08 10.38
N ASN A 380 13.14 41.68 10.70
CA ASN A 380 11.86 40.99 10.68
C ASN A 380 11.54 40.43 9.29
N ASN A 381 11.65 41.25 8.25
CA ASN A 381 11.37 40.83 6.88
C ASN A 381 12.27 39.66 6.45
N MET A 382 13.55 39.71 6.79
CA MET A 382 14.48 38.60 6.52
C MET A 382 14.02 37.30 7.19
N LEU A 383 13.70 37.35 8.49
CA LEU A 383 13.30 36.19 9.27
C LEU A 383 11.96 35.60 8.79
N VAL A 384 10.97 36.46 8.53
CA VAL A 384 9.66 36.02 8.00
C VAL A 384 9.81 35.36 6.64
N GLN A 385 10.64 35.91 5.74
CA GLN A 385 10.88 35.29 4.43
C GLN A 385 11.60 33.95 4.54
N TRP A 386 12.55 33.81 5.47
CA TRP A 386 13.18 32.52 5.76
C TRP A 386 12.18 31.51 6.33
N GLY A 387 11.33 31.91 7.27
CA GLY A 387 10.25 31.06 7.80
C GLY A 387 9.28 30.62 6.71
N ASN A 388 8.92 31.51 5.78
CA ASN A 388 8.07 31.16 4.64
C ASN A 388 8.70 30.10 3.73
N ASN A 389 10.01 30.22 3.46
CA ASN A 389 10.76 29.24 2.67
C ASN A 389 10.80 27.86 3.36
N LEU A 390 11.05 27.82 4.67
CA LEU A 390 10.99 26.59 5.46
C LEU A 390 9.59 25.98 5.46
N THR A 391 8.54 26.81 5.57
CA THR A 391 7.14 26.35 5.48
C THR A 391 6.83 25.73 4.11
N ALA A 392 7.40 26.25 3.03
CA ALA A 392 7.31 25.61 1.72
C ALA A 392 8.05 24.26 1.69
N GLN A 393 9.22 24.18 2.33
CA GLN A 393 9.99 22.94 2.45
C GLN A 393 9.26 21.85 3.25
N ILE A 394 8.50 22.20 4.30
CA ILE A 394 7.62 21.28 5.05
C ILE A 394 6.68 20.53 4.09
N LYS A 395 6.06 21.24 3.14
CA LYS A 395 5.15 20.61 2.16
C LYS A 395 5.89 19.61 1.27
N ILE A 396 7.07 19.96 0.79
CA ILE A 396 7.91 19.06 -0.03
C ILE A 396 8.30 17.81 0.77
N VAL A 397 8.76 17.95 2.02
CA VAL A 397 9.11 16.82 2.89
C VAL A 397 7.88 15.94 3.18
N GLN A 398 6.72 16.54 3.41
CA GLN A 398 5.48 15.81 3.66
C GLN A 398 5.05 14.96 2.45
N GLU A 399 5.17 15.50 1.25
CA GLU A 399 4.74 14.81 0.03
C GLU A 399 5.79 13.82 -0.47
N GLU A 400 7.02 14.27 -0.63
CA GLU A 400 8.07 13.55 -1.32
C GLU A 400 8.82 12.56 -0.40
N LEU A 401 8.74 12.71 0.92
CA LEU A 401 9.33 11.73 1.86
C LEU A 401 8.26 11.00 2.67
N CYS A 402 7.47 11.71 3.47
CA CYS A 402 6.53 11.09 4.40
C CYS A 402 5.47 10.24 3.67
N SER A 403 4.80 10.84 2.68
CA SER A 403 3.73 10.17 1.93
C SER A 403 4.28 9.09 1.01
N PHE A 404 5.45 9.33 0.41
CA PHE A 404 6.17 8.37 -0.41
C PHE A 404 6.53 7.09 0.36
N PHE A 405 7.30 7.19 1.45
CA PHE A 405 7.71 6.02 2.23
C PHE A 405 6.54 5.36 2.97
N LYS A 406 5.48 6.11 3.30
CA LYS A 406 4.24 5.51 3.81
C LYS A 406 3.59 4.58 2.77
N PHE A 407 3.51 5.00 1.52
CA PHE A 407 2.97 4.17 0.43
C PHE A 407 3.84 2.94 0.20
N HIS A 408 5.15 3.12 0.03
CA HIS A 408 6.06 2.01 -0.26
C HIS A 408 6.17 1.01 0.88
N HIS A 409 6.21 1.45 2.15
CA HIS A 409 6.10 0.53 3.29
C HIS A 409 4.80 -0.29 3.23
N HIS A 410 3.67 0.34 2.90
CA HIS A 410 2.42 -0.41 2.81
C HIS A 410 2.39 -1.38 1.62
N SER A 411 3.06 -1.04 0.52
CA SER A 411 3.16 -1.87 -0.69
C SER A 411 3.81 -3.23 -0.40
N ILE A 412 4.75 -3.27 0.55
CA ILE A 412 5.40 -4.50 1.02
C ILE A 412 4.42 -5.44 1.72
N THR A 413 3.38 -4.91 2.37
CA THR A 413 2.33 -5.75 3.00
C THR A 413 1.65 -6.63 1.95
N SER A 414 1.29 -6.09 0.79
CA SER A 414 0.67 -6.86 -0.29
C SER A 414 1.61 -7.87 -0.92
N LEU A 415 2.91 -7.58 -0.97
CA LEU A 415 3.91 -8.54 -1.44
C LEU A 415 4.06 -9.72 -0.46
N LYS A 416 4.03 -9.45 0.85
CA LYS A 416 4.03 -10.48 1.90
C LYS A 416 2.76 -11.34 1.87
N GLU A 417 1.58 -10.74 1.67
CA GLU A 417 0.31 -11.46 1.48
C GLU A 417 0.41 -12.46 0.32
N PHE A 418 1.08 -12.06 -0.75
CA PHE A 418 1.32 -12.90 -1.92
C PHE A 418 2.33 -14.03 -1.66
N ILE A 419 3.48 -13.75 -1.03
CA ILE A 419 4.47 -14.78 -0.66
C ILE A 419 3.83 -15.86 0.23
N LYS A 420 2.94 -15.45 1.15
CA LYS A 420 2.19 -16.39 2.01
C LYS A 420 1.32 -17.38 1.22
N GLN A 421 0.82 -17.03 0.03
CA GLN A 421 0.05 -17.95 -0.81
C GLN A 421 0.92 -19.12 -1.29
N LYS A 422 2.17 -18.84 -1.66
CA LYS A 422 3.16 -19.86 -2.04
C LYS A 422 3.49 -20.78 -0.86
N GLU A 423 3.68 -20.21 0.32
CA GLU A 423 3.95 -21.00 1.54
C GLU A 423 2.80 -21.94 1.88
N GLN A 424 1.55 -21.48 1.75
CA GLN A 424 0.36 -22.29 1.96
C GLN A 424 0.28 -23.44 0.95
N ALA A 425 0.43 -23.16 -0.34
CA ALA A 425 0.40 -24.17 -1.39
C ALA A 425 1.51 -25.22 -1.22
N GLN A 426 2.72 -24.79 -0.84
CA GLN A 426 3.84 -25.69 -0.55
C GLN A 426 3.51 -26.61 0.63
N GLN A 427 3.04 -26.05 1.75
CA GLN A 427 2.69 -26.84 2.93
C GLN A 427 1.57 -27.84 2.66
N GLU A 428 0.55 -27.45 1.89
CA GLU A 428 -0.55 -28.35 1.51
C GLU A 428 -0.04 -29.52 0.66
N TYR A 429 0.79 -29.24 -0.36
CA TYR A 429 1.41 -30.26 -1.19
C TYR A 429 2.30 -31.21 -0.40
N GLU A 430 3.23 -30.70 0.41
CA GLU A 430 4.19 -31.52 1.16
C GLU A 430 3.51 -32.41 2.20
N LYS A 431 2.49 -31.87 2.89
CA LYS A 431 1.67 -32.65 3.85
C LYS A 431 0.89 -33.76 3.14
N PHE A 432 0.31 -33.46 1.98
CA PHE A 432 -0.45 -34.46 1.21
C PHE A 432 0.48 -35.56 0.66
N LYS A 433 1.60 -35.16 0.02
CA LYS A 433 2.63 -36.08 -0.50
C LYS A 433 3.10 -37.06 0.57
N SER A 434 3.50 -36.54 1.74
CA SER A 434 4.02 -37.37 2.84
C SER A 434 2.98 -38.36 3.37
N LYS A 435 1.71 -37.96 3.48
CA LYS A 435 0.62 -38.85 3.91
C LYS A 435 0.33 -39.93 2.87
N LEU A 436 0.31 -39.57 1.59
CA LEU A 436 0.05 -40.52 0.50
C LEU A 436 1.18 -41.55 0.39
N GLU A 437 2.44 -41.12 0.44
CA GLU A 437 3.61 -42.03 0.45
C GLU A 437 3.52 -43.04 1.61
N LEU A 438 3.22 -42.58 2.82
CA LEU A 438 3.04 -43.46 3.97
C LEU A 438 1.88 -44.45 3.78
N LYS A 439 0.76 -44.00 3.19
CA LYS A 439 -0.41 -44.84 2.90
C LYS A 439 -0.05 -45.90 1.85
N LYS A 440 0.59 -45.52 0.75
CA LYS A 440 1.04 -46.42 -0.31
C LYS A 440 2.02 -47.47 0.22
N HIS A 441 3.02 -47.07 1.02
CA HIS A 441 3.95 -48.01 1.64
C HIS A 441 3.27 -49.02 2.57
N LYS A 442 2.29 -48.59 3.38
CA LYS A 442 1.50 -49.49 4.24
C LYS A 442 0.69 -50.50 3.42
N LEU A 443 0.02 -50.04 2.36
CA LEU A 443 -0.77 -50.90 1.47
C LEU A 443 0.10 -51.89 0.69
N PHE A 444 1.28 -51.46 0.25
CA PHE A 444 2.26 -52.33 -0.40
C PHE A 444 2.75 -53.44 0.54
N ALA A 445 3.11 -53.09 1.78
CA ALA A 445 3.57 -54.05 2.77
C ALA A 445 2.51 -55.10 3.14
N GLN A 446 1.23 -54.75 3.08
CA GLN A 446 0.10 -55.65 3.35
C GLN A 446 -0.25 -56.56 2.16
N GLN A 447 0.23 -56.24 0.95
CA GLN A 447 -0.12 -56.93 -0.31
C GLN A 447 -1.64 -57.08 -0.56
N ASP A 448 -2.45 -56.18 -0.01
CA ASP A 448 -3.91 -56.17 -0.20
C ASP A 448 -4.29 -55.41 -1.47
N PHE A 449 -4.22 -56.10 -2.61
CA PHE A 449 -4.47 -55.54 -3.94
C PHE A 449 -5.87 -54.92 -4.11
N ASN A 450 -6.87 -55.36 -3.33
CA ASN A 450 -8.23 -54.83 -3.41
C ASN A 450 -8.30 -53.37 -2.90
N ARG A 451 -7.41 -52.99 -1.98
CA ARG A 451 -7.35 -51.65 -1.39
C ARG A 451 -6.46 -50.69 -2.15
N TRP A 452 -5.85 -51.13 -3.25
CA TRP A 452 -4.99 -50.27 -4.07
C TRP A 452 -5.82 -49.34 -4.96
N GLU A 453 -7.14 -49.59 -5.10
CA GLU A 453 -8.06 -48.79 -5.92
C GLU A 453 -7.65 -48.74 -7.40
N VAL A 454 -6.98 -49.81 -7.86
CA VAL A 454 -6.50 -49.99 -9.23
C VAL A 454 -7.46 -50.90 -10.00
N PRO A 455 -7.75 -50.63 -11.29
CA PRO A 455 -8.55 -51.53 -12.12
C PRO A 455 -8.00 -52.96 -12.13
N SER A 456 -8.88 -53.96 -12.01
CA SER A 456 -8.51 -55.39 -11.91
C SER A 456 -7.65 -55.88 -13.08
N ILE A 457 -7.82 -55.28 -14.27
CA ILE A 457 -7.03 -55.57 -15.47
C ILE A 457 -5.55 -55.21 -15.26
N GLN A 458 -5.25 -54.08 -14.64
CA GLN A 458 -3.87 -53.66 -14.35
C GLN A 458 -3.22 -54.52 -13.26
N ILE A 459 -3.99 -54.93 -12.26
CA ILE A 459 -3.53 -55.86 -11.22
C ILE A 459 -3.17 -57.22 -11.86
N LYS A 460 -4.03 -57.73 -12.75
CA LYS A 460 -3.76 -58.98 -13.47
C LYS A 460 -2.52 -58.86 -14.37
N ALA A 461 -2.35 -57.74 -15.07
CA ALA A 461 -1.15 -57.48 -15.87
C ALA A 461 0.14 -57.46 -15.02
N LEU A 462 0.10 -56.89 -13.81
CA LEU A 462 1.24 -56.95 -12.87
C LEU A 462 1.57 -58.37 -12.43
N GLN A 463 0.54 -59.18 -12.16
CA GLN A 463 0.68 -60.59 -11.77
C GLN A 463 1.27 -61.41 -12.92
N ASP A 464 0.70 -61.29 -14.11
CA ASP A 464 1.15 -61.99 -15.33
C ASP A 464 2.61 -61.62 -15.71
N SER A 465 3.04 -60.40 -15.36
CA SER A 465 4.39 -59.90 -15.62
C SER A 465 5.39 -60.12 -14.48
N ASN A 466 5.01 -60.81 -13.39
CA ASN A 466 5.83 -60.99 -12.18
C ASN A 466 6.36 -59.69 -11.54
N LEU A 467 5.64 -58.57 -11.69
CA LEU A 467 6.03 -57.25 -11.18
C LEU A 467 5.42 -56.90 -9.82
N THR A 468 4.67 -57.82 -9.20
CA THR A 468 3.96 -57.58 -7.93
C THR A 468 4.88 -57.23 -6.75
N GLN A 469 6.16 -57.63 -6.81
CA GLN A 469 7.18 -57.30 -5.81
C GLN A 469 8.02 -56.05 -6.17
N ASN A 470 7.85 -55.50 -7.38
CA ASN A 470 8.54 -54.28 -7.76
C ASN A 470 7.89 -53.08 -7.05
N ARG A 471 8.55 -52.62 -5.98
CA ARG A 471 8.05 -51.54 -5.13
C ARG A 471 7.76 -50.26 -5.91
N GLU A 472 8.65 -49.84 -6.80
CA GLU A 472 8.49 -48.58 -7.56
C GLU A 472 7.26 -48.63 -8.46
N VAL A 473 7.13 -49.70 -9.24
CA VAL A 473 6.00 -49.89 -10.16
C VAL A 473 4.67 -49.99 -9.39
N CYS A 474 4.63 -50.75 -8.30
CA CYS A 474 3.42 -50.90 -7.50
C CYS A 474 2.99 -49.58 -6.85
N LEU A 475 3.92 -48.81 -6.28
CA LEU A 475 3.59 -47.51 -5.67
C LEU A 475 3.14 -46.48 -6.70
N ALA A 476 3.68 -46.52 -7.92
CA ALA A 476 3.33 -45.60 -9.00
C ALA A 476 1.86 -45.73 -9.43
N ILE A 477 1.31 -46.95 -9.43
CA ILE A 477 -0.08 -47.19 -9.86
C ILE A 477 -1.11 -47.13 -8.73
N MET A 478 -0.69 -47.32 -7.47
CA MET A 478 -1.59 -47.33 -6.31
C MET A 478 -2.33 -46.00 -6.13
N LEU A 479 -3.59 -46.08 -5.71
CA LEU A 479 -4.43 -44.94 -5.34
C LEU A 479 -4.44 -43.87 -6.45
N PRO A 480 -4.93 -44.19 -7.66
CA PRO A 480 -4.81 -43.32 -8.83
C PRO A 480 -5.52 -41.96 -8.64
N GLN A 481 -6.64 -41.93 -7.91
CA GLN A 481 -7.36 -40.68 -7.60
C GLN A 481 -6.53 -39.76 -6.69
N GLU A 482 -6.01 -40.29 -5.58
CA GLU A 482 -5.15 -39.51 -4.67
C GLU A 482 -3.83 -39.11 -5.33
N THR A 483 -3.28 -39.97 -6.19
CA THR A 483 -2.07 -39.65 -6.97
C THR A 483 -2.31 -38.50 -7.95
N THR A 484 -3.49 -38.47 -8.59
CA THR A 484 -3.90 -37.35 -9.45
C THR A 484 -4.03 -36.06 -8.64
N LEU A 485 -4.66 -36.12 -7.47
CA LEU A 485 -4.79 -34.97 -6.57
C LEU A 485 -3.41 -34.46 -6.07
N GLN A 486 -2.47 -35.37 -5.77
CA GLN A 486 -1.10 -34.99 -5.42
C GLN A 486 -0.44 -34.19 -6.55
N GLU A 487 -0.62 -34.62 -7.81
CA GLU A 487 -0.05 -33.92 -8.97
C GLU A 487 -0.73 -32.57 -9.19
N GLU A 488 -2.05 -32.45 -8.97
CA GLU A 488 -2.75 -31.16 -9.00
C GLU A 488 -2.20 -30.19 -7.94
N LEU A 489 -2.01 -30.65 -6.70
CA LEU A 489 -1.40 -29.85 -5.64
C LEU A 489 0.05 -29.46 -5.96
N LYS A 490 0.83 -30.37 -6.54
CA LYS A 490 2.19 -30.10 -7.03
C LYS A 490 2.18 -28.99 -8.08
N ASN A 491 1.24 -29.04 -9.02
CA ASN A 491 1.10 -28.05 -10.08
C ASN A 491 0.75 -26.67 -9.49
N ILE A 492 -0.17 -26.61 -8.52
CA ILE A 492 -0.53 -25.36 -7.83
C ILE A 492 0.68 -24.79 -7.09
N PHE A 493 1.43 -25.61 -6.36
CA PHE A 493 2.68 -25.19 -5.72
C PHE A 493 3.70 -24.68 -6.75
N ALA A 494 3.93 -25.41 -7.84
CA ALA A 494 4.86 -25.04 -8.90
C ALA A 494 4.48 -23.72 -9.60
N PHE A 495 3.17 -23.47 -9.76
CA PHE A 495 2.65 -22.18 -10.24
C PHE A 495 3.05 -21.05 -9.29
N TYR A 496 2.70 -21.14 -8.00
CA TYR A 496 3.03 -20.08 -7.04
C TYR A 496 4.53 -19.90 -6.83
N ASN A 497 5.31 -20.97 -6.95
CA ASN A 497 6.77 -20.93 -6.85
C ASN A 497 7.39 -20.11 -7.98
N TYR A 498 6.96 -20.32 -9.23
CA TYR A 498 7.38 -19.49 -10.36
C TYR A 498 6.84 -18.06 -10.25
N GLN A 499 5.57 -17.94 -9.86
CA GLN A 499 4.90 -16.66 -9.79
C GLN A 499 5.56 -15.73 -8.76
N GLN A 500 6.04 -16.27 -7.62
CA GLN A 500 6.79 -15.50 -6.63
C GLN A 500 8.01 -14.81 -7.24
N PHE A 501 8.83 -15.57 -7.97
CA PHE A 501 9.96 -15.02 -8.68
C PHE A 501 9.55 -13.93 -9.68
N SER A 502 8.55 -14.20 -10.51
CA SER A 502 8.10 -13.25 -11.54
C SER A 502 7.59 -11.93 -10.93
N GLU A 503 6.73 -12.00 -9.91
CA GLU A 503 6.12 -10.80 -9.32
C GLU A 503 7.10 -10.03 -8.44
N VAL A 504 7.92 -10.71 -7.64
CA VAL A 504 8.92 -10.04 -6.79
C VAL A 504 9.97 -9.37 -7.66
N ASN A 505 10.49 -10.05 -8.68
CA ASN A 505 11.46 -9.45 -9.60
C ASN A 505 10.88 -8.22 -10.32
N SER A 506 9.68 -8.35 -10.90
CA SER A 506 9.01 -7.23 -11.56
C SER A 506 8.74 -6.06 -10.61
N HIS A 507 8.35 -6.35 -9.35
CA HIS A 507 8.11 -5.31 -8.36
C HIS A 507 9.38 -4.55 -8.00
N LEU A 508 10.49 -5.26 -7.79
CA LEU A 508 11.78 -4.64 -7.45
C LEU A 508 12.31 -3.79 -8.62
N GLU A 509 12.23 -4.28 -9.85
CA GLU A 509 12.62 -3.51 -11.06
C GLU A 509 11.77 -2.24 -11.23
N LYS A 510 10.45 -2.34 -11.06
CA LYS A 510 9.55 -1.18 -11.08
C LYS A 510 9.86 -0.21 -9.95
N THR A 511 10.23 -0.73 -8.77
CA THR A 511 10.63 0.10 -7.62
C THR A 511 11.88 0.93 -7.93
N VAL A 512 12.88 0.35 -8.61
CA VAL A 512 14.08 1.09 -9.04
C VAL A 512 13.70 2.29 -9.92
N THR A 513 12.87 2.05 -10.94
CA THR A 513 12.43 3.11 -11.86
C THR A 513 11.63 4.18 -11.12
N ALA A 514 10.64 3.78 -10.33
CA ALA A 514 9.78 4.69 -9.58
C ALA A 514 10.56 5.53 -8.56
N PHE A 515 11.52 4.94 -7.84
CA PHE A 515 12.37 5.67 -6.90
C PHE A 515 13.27 6.66 -7.63
N SER A 516 13.88 6.25 -8.74
CA SER A 516 14.75 7.14 -9.53
C SER A 516 13.99 8.37 -10.01
N GLU A 517 12.84 8.19 -10.65
CA GLU A 517 12.01 9.30 -11.15
C GLU A 517 11.56 10.23 -10.01
N HIS A 518 11.12 9.64 -8.90
CA HIS A 518 10.68 10.37 -7.72
C HIS A 518 11.80 11.21 -7.10
N PHE A 519 12.99 10.63 -6.89
CA PHE A 519 14.09 11.35 -6.27
C PHE A 519 14.73 12.38 -7.20
N ILE A 520 14.67 12.21 -8.53
CA ILE A 520 15.04 13.27 -9.48
C ILE A 520 14.13 14.49 -9.28
N LYS A 521 12.81 14.28 -9.18
CA LYS A 521 11.85 15.36 -8.92
C LYS A 521 12.11 16.02 -7.57
N PHE A 522 12.27 15.23 -6.51
CA PHE A 522 12.58 15.75 -5.17
C PHE A 522 13.85 16.59 -5.15
N CYS A 523 14.94 16.12 -5.77
CA CYS A 523 16.19 16.88 -5.89
C CYS A 523 15.99 18.19 -6.66
N SER A 524 15.19 18.19 -7.73
CA SER A 524 14.86 19.41 -8.46
C SER A 524 14.12 20.42 -7.59
N GLN A 525 13.13 19.99 -6.80
CA GLN A 525 12.39 20.84 -5.88
C GLN A 525 13.28 21.40 -4.77
N GLN A 526 14.18 20.59 -4.21
CA GLN A 526 15.14 21.07 -3.21
C GLN A 526 16.11 22.09 -3.79
N LYS A 527 16.57 21.90 -5.03
CA LYS A 527 17.42 22.85 -5.73
C LYS A 527 16.73 24.20 -5.91
N GLU A 528 15.47 24.19 -6.34
CA GLU A 528 14.66 25.41 -6.49
C GLU A 528 14.50 26.12 -5.14
N MET A 529 14.20 25.38 -4.07
CA MET A 529 14.06 25.94 -2.74
C MET A 529 15.32 26.63 -2.23
N LEU A 530 16.49 26.02 -2.45
CA LEU A 530 17.78 26.62 -2.10
C LEU A 530 18.06 27.89 -2.91
N ALA A 531 17.66 27.93 -4.19
CA ALA A 531 17.81 29.11 -5.02
C ALA A 531 16.92 30.28 -4.54
N GLU A 532 15.68 29.99 -4.14
CA GLU A 532 14.80 31.00 -3.52
C GLU A 532 15.37 31.53 -2.21
N GLN A 533 15.88 30.64 -1.34
CA GLN A 533 16.47 31.03 -0.08
C GLN A 533 17.73 31.89 -0.28
N LYS A 534 18.55 31.56 -1.28
CA LYS A 534 19.70 32.39 -1.67
C LYS A 534 19.24 33.81 -2.06
N LEU A 535 18.17 33.94 -2.83
CA LEU A 535 17.65 35.26 -3.22
C LEU A 535 17.17 36.08 -2.01
N VAL A 536 16.58 35.43 -1.00
CA VAL A 536 16.22 36.08 0.28
C VAL A 536 17.48 36.63 0.96
N TRP A 537 18.55 35.82 1.03
CA TRP A 537 19.83 36.26 1.61
C TRP A 537 20.48 37.40 0.85
N ASP A 538 20.55 37.31 -0.48
CA ASP A 538 21.13 38.36 -1.32
C ASP A 538 20.41 39.71 -1.11
N LYS A 539 19.07 39.69 -1.05
CA LYS A 539 18.26 40.90 -0.78
C LYS A 539 18.51 41.45 0.62
N SER A 540 18.57 40.58 1.63
CA SER A 540 18.85 41.01 3.00
C SER A 540 20.23 41.64 3.15
N ILE A 541 21.25 41.07 2.51
CA ILE A 541 22.61 41.65 2.47
C ILE A 541 22.58 43.07 1.90
N VAL A 542 21.87 43.29 0.78
CA VAL A 542 21.72 44.63 0.20
C VAL A 542 21.01 45.59 1.16
N ASN A 543 19.93 45.16 1.81
CA ASN A 543 19.18 45.98 2.77
C ASN A 543 20.06 46.42 3.96
N PHE A 544 20.85 45.51 4.53
CA PHE A 544 21.75 45.83 5.64
C PHE A 544 22.96 46.68 5.20
N ASN A 545 23.49 46.46 3.99
CA ASN A 545 24.54 47.31 3.44
C ASN A 545 24.07 48.74 3.22
N ASN A 546 22.85 48.94 2.73
CA ASN A 546 22.25 50.27 2.58
C ASN A 546 21.99 50.98 3.93
N LEU A 547 21.86 50.24 5.02
CA LEU A 547 21.77 50.79 6.37
C LEU A 547 23.14 51.26 6.89
N HIS A 548 24.20 50.49 6.62
CA HIS A 548 25.55 50.77 7.07
C HIS A 548 26.21 51.90 6.24
N TYR A 549 26.05 51.83 4.92
CA TYR A 549 26.46 52.84 3.95
C TYR A 549 25.22 53.34 3.21
N PRO A 550 24.39 54.20 3.83
CA PRO A 550 23.31 54.85 3.10
C PRO A 550 23.98 55.50 1.90
N GLN A 551 23.55 55.09 0.69
CA GLN A 551 24.16 55.57 -0.53
C GLN A 551 24.41 57.07 -0.38
N GLN A 552 25.67 57.48 -0.57
CA GLN A 552 25.92 58.78 -1.15
C GLN A 552 25.18 58.75 -2.48
N ILE A 553 23.87 59.03 -2.44
CA ILE A 553 23.08 59.33 -3.61
C ILE A 553 23.79 60.53 -4.17
N ILE A 554 24.60 60.22 -5.18
CA ILE A 554 25.23 61.09 -6.15
C ILE A 554 24.59 62.46 -6.06
N LEU A 555 25.25 63.36 -5.32
CA LEU A 555 25.25 64.77 -5.64
C LEU A 555 25.75 64.82 -7.09
N LYS A 556 24.84 64.70 -8.05
CA LYS A 556 25.03 65.37 -9.33
C LYS A 556 25.11 66.85 -8.95
N LYS A 557 26.34 67.29 -8.71
CA LYS A 557 26.71 68.69 -8.74
C LYS A 557 26.23 69.23 -10.08
N THR A 558 25.42 70.28 -10.01
CA THR A 558 25.15 71.29 -11.06
C THR A 558 24.62 70.80 -12.40
#